data_AF-H6S3Y6-F1
#
_entry.id   AF-H6S3Y6-F1
#
_cell.length_a   1.000
_cell.length_b   1.000
_cell.length_c   1.000
_cell.angle_alpha   90.00
_cell.angle_beta   90.00
_cell.angle_gamma   90.00
#
_symmetry.space_group_name_H-M   'P 1'
#
loop_
_entity.id
_entity.type
_entity.pdbx_description
1 polymer ?
#
loop_
_entity_poly.entity_id
_entity_poly.type
_entity_poly.pdbx_seq_one_letter_code
_entity_poly.pdbx_strand_id
1 'polypeptide(L)'
;FLVSAGIKPTSIVSYNHLGNNDGKNLSAPQQFRSKEISKSNVVDDMVASNRLLYKENEHPDHVVVIKYVPFVGDSKRALDEYSSKIFMNGNNTISMHNTCEDSLLATPLILDLVLVCELAERITIKKEGATDFEHMHSVLSILSYMLKAPLVPRGTPVVNALFAQRECMINIFRACVGLAPENHMLLENRLASEISARQ
;
A
#
# COMPACT_ATOMS: atom_id res chain seq x y z
N PHE A 1 2.36 -2.81 9.06
CA PHE A 1 2.27 -2.51 10.51
C PHE A 1 2.34 -3.78 11.36
N LEU A 2 1.32 -4.65 11.37
CA LEU A 2 1.27 -5.83 12.25
C LEU A 2 2.50 -6.75 12.12
N VAL A 3 2.83 -7.16 10.89
CA VAL A 3 4.01 -8.00 10.60
C VAL A 3 5.32 -7.33 11.06
N SER A 4 5.44 -6.01 10.84
CA SER A 4 6.60 -5.22 11.28
C SER A 4 6.73 -5.15 12.81
N ALA A 5 5.61 -5.28 13.53
CA ALA A 5 5.57 -5.34 15.00
C ALA A 5 5.76 -6.77 15.55
N GLY A 6 6.03 -7.77 14.71
CA GLY A 6 6.16 -9.16 15.13
C GLY A 6 4.83 -9.86 15.43
N ILE A 7 3.70 -9.26 15.04
CA ILE A 7 2.37 -9.87 15.17
C ILE A 7 2.08 -10.65 13.89
N LYS A 8 1.59 -11.88 14.01
CA LYS A 8 1.28 -12.76 12.88
C LYS A 8 -0.20 -12.74 12.54
N PRO A 9 -0.67 -11.97 11.55
CA PRO A 9 -2.00 -12.18 10.97
C PRO A 9 -2.19 -13.63 10.54
N THR A 10 -3.31 -14.23 10.94
CA THR A 10 -3.67 -15.59 10.54
C THR A 10 -4.98 -15.64 9.78
N SER A 11 -5.86 -14.65 9.96
CA SER A 11 -7.08 -14.50 9.18
C SER A 11 -7.39 -13.03 8.95
N ILE A 12 -7.80 -12.71 7.72
CA ILE A 12 -8.19 -11.39 7.24
C ILE A 12 -9.50 -11.58 6.47
N VAL A 13 -10.61 -11.06 7.01
CA VAL A 13 -11.92 -11.14 6.38
C VAL A 13 -12.40 -9.74 6.08
N SER A 14 -12.55 -9.42 4.78
CA SER A 14 -12.88 -8.10 4.27
C SER A 14 -14.23 -8.10 3.57
N TYR A 15 -15.27 -7.71 4.29
CA TYR A 15 -16.63 -7.55 3.75
C TYR A 15 -16.88 -6.12 3.29
N ASN A 16 -17.52 -5.96 2.13
CA ASN A 16 -17.84 -4.66 1.57
C ASN A 16 -19.28 -4.68 1.03
N HIS A 17 -20.01 -3.58 1.22
CA HIS A 17 -21.26 -3.36 0.48
C HIS A 17 -21.42 -1.91 0.04
N LEU A 18 -22.00 -1.75 -1.15
CA LEU A 18 -22.23 -0.47 -1.83
C LEU A 18 -23.40 -0.56 -2.80
N GLY A 19 -24.04 0.57 -3.09
CA GLY A 19 -25.28 0.67 -3.88
C GLY A 19 -25.17 1.45 -5.19
N ASN A 20 -23.99 1.99 -5.49
CA ASN A 20 -23.70 2.70 -6.74
C ASN A 20 -23.55 1.73 -7.94
N ASN A 21 -23.27 2.28 -9.13
CA ASN A 21 -23.16 1.48 -10.34
C ASN A 21 -21.94 0.54 -10.33
N ASP A 22 -20.87 0.88 -9.61
CA ASP A 22 -19.74 -0.05 -9.40
C ASP A 22 -20.22 -1.29 -8.66
N GLY A 23 -20.91 -1.12 -7.52
CA GLY A 23 -21.51 -2.23 -6.79
C GLY A 23 -22.46 -3.08 -7.64
N LYS A 24 -23.26 -2.44 -8.48
CA LYS A 24 -24.17 -3.14 -9.40
C LYS A 24 -23.40 -3.99 -10.41
N ASN A 25 -22.34 -3.45 -11.01
CA ASN A 25 -21.49 -4.16 -11.96
C ASN A 25 -20.75 -5.34 -11.29
N LEU A 26 -20.25 -5.13 -10.07
CA LEU A 26 -19.56 -6.14 -9.26
C LEU A 26 -20.49 -7.24 -8.72
N SER A 27 -21.81 -7.12 -8.88
CA SER A 27 -22.74 -8.20 -8.54
C SER A 27 -22.61 -9.42 -9.47
N ALA A 28 -22.04 -9.22 -10.67
CA ALA A 28 -21.75 -10.28 -11.61
C ALA A 28 -20.43 -11.01 -11.23
N PRO A 29 -20.41 -12.36 -11.13
CA PRO A 29 -19.25 -13.10 -10.64
C PRO A 29 -17.95 -12.88 -11.41
N GLN A 30 -18.03 -12.68 -12.73
CA GLN A 30 -16.85 -12.46 -13.57
C GLN A 30 -16.17 -11.11 -13.26
N GLN A 31 -16.96 -10.05 -13.07
CA GLN A 31 -16.48 -8.73 -12.69
C GLN A 31 -15.94 -8.74 -11.26
N PHE A 32 -16.62 -9.45 -10.35
CA PHE A 32 -16.15 -9.64 -8.97
C PHE A 32 -14.77 -10.29 -8.92
N ARG A 33 -14.51 -11.32 -9.74
CA ARG A 33 -13.23 -12.07 -9.72
C ARG A 33 -12.00 -11.18 -9.93
N SER A 34 -12.07 -10.20 -10.82
CA SER A 34 -10.97 -9.24 -11.03
C SER A 34 -10.68 -8.39 -9.79
N LYS A 35 -11.75 -8.00 -9.07
CA LYS A 35 -11.62 -7.22 -7.84
C LYS A 35 -11.16 -8.06 -6.66
N GLU A 36 -11.59 -9.31 -6.60
CA GLU A 36 -11.15 -10.29 -5.61
C GLU A 36 -9.63 -10.49 -5.70
N ILE A 37 -9.10 -10.79 -6.90
CA ILE A 37 -7.66 -11.00 -7.11
C ILE A 37 -6.84 -9.77 -6.68
N SER A 38 -7.22 -8.57 -7.16
CA SER A 38 -6.49 -7.34 -6.81
C SER A 38 -6.60 -6.99 -5.32
N LYS A 39 -7.71 -7.35 -4.65
CA LYS A 39 -7.86 -7.14 -3.21
C LYS A 39 -7.01 -8.12 -2.41
N SER A 40 -6.97 -9.39 -2.79
CA SER A 40 -6.29 -10.45 -2.05
C SER A 40 -4.76 -10.35 -2.10
N ASN A 41 -4.16 -9.96 -3.23
CA ASN A 41 -2.70 -10.01 -3.43
C ASN A 41 -1.89 -8.96 -2.63
N VAL A 42 -2.55 -8.09 -1.85
CA VAL A 42 -1.89 -6.97 -1.13
C VAL A 42 -1.08 -7.39 0.08
N VAL A 43 -1.28 -8.63 0.54
CA VAL A 43 -0.61 -9.16 1.73
C VAL A 43 0.58 -10.05 1.38
N ASP A 44 0.74 -10.42 0.10
CA ASP A 44 1.69 -11.46 -0.33
C ASP A 44 3.15 -11.06 -0.07
N ASP A 45 3.51 -9.82 -0.43
CA ASP A 45 4.85 -9.27 -0.19
C ASP A 45 5.13 -9.11 1.32
N MET A 46 4.12 -8.77 2.10
CA MET A 46 4.25 -8.66 3.56
C MET A 46 4.44 -10.02 4.24
N VAL A 47 3.73 -11.06 3.80
CA VAL A 47 3.92 -12.43 4.28
C VAL A 47 5.34 -12.91 3.94
N ALA A 48 5.77 -12.71 2.68
CA ALA A 48 7.10 -13.09 2.22
C ALA A 48 8.24 -12.33 2.95
N SER A 49 7.97 -11.12 3.46
CA SER A 49 8.96 -10.29 4.14
C SER A 49 9.43 -10.84 5.50
N ASN A 50 8.68 -11.75 6.15
CA ASN A 50 8.97 -12.21 7.50
C ASN A 50 8.86 -13.74 7.66
N ARG A 51 9.97 -14.43 7.37
CA ARG A 51 10.12 -15.89 7.49
C ARG A 51 10.12 -16.43 8.93
N LEU A 52 10.21 -15.54 9.94
CA LEU A 52 10.08 -15.95 11.35
C LEU A 52 8.61 -16.16 11.73
N LEU A 53 7.71 -15.36 11.13
CA LEU A 53 6.27 -15.48 11.38
C LEU A 53 5.62 -16.51 10.45
N TYR A 54 5.99 -16.53 9.17
CA TYR A 54 5.39 -17.42 8.17
C TYR A 54 6.41 -18.42 7.63
N LYS A 55 5.99 -19.68 7.56
CA LYS A 55 6.73 -20.72 6.84
C LYS A 55 6.64 -20.49 5.33
N GLU A 56 7.46 -21.22 4.59
CA GLU A 56 7.38 -21.25 3.13
C GLU A 56 5.98 -21.68 2.68
N ASN A 57 5.37 -20.90 1.77
CA ASN A 57 4.00 -21.09 1.27
C ASN A 57 2.89 -21.01 2.34
N GLU A 58 3.19 -20.50 3.54
CA GLU A 58 2.17 -20.22 4.55
C GLU A 58 1.57 -18.82 4.31
N HIS A 59 0.25 -18.75 4.17
CA HIS A 59 -0.50 -17.50 4.04
C HIS A 59 -1.61 -17.46 5.10
N PRO A 60 -2.01 -16.26 5.56
CA PRO A 60 -3.22 -16.13 6.35
C PRO A 60 -4.45 -16.50 5.50
N ASP A 61 -5.51 -16.97 6.15
CA ASP A 61 -6.82 -17.04 5.50
C ASP A 61 -7.21 -15.63 5.07
N HIS A 62 -7.51 -15.42 3.78
CA HIS A 62 -7.86 -14.10 3.26
C HIS A 62 -9.12 -14.20 2.42
N VAL A 63 -10.22 -13.64 2.95
CA VAL A 63 -11.54 -13.68 2.30
C VAL A 63 -11.99 -12.27 1.98
N VAL A 64 -12.36 -12.04 0.73
CA VAL A 64 -12.91 -10.77 0.26
C VAL A 64 -14.35 -10.98 -0.17
N VAL A 65 -15.26 -10.14 0.32
CA VAL A 65 -16.68 -10.17 -0.06
C VAL A 65 -17.11 -8.79 -0.50
N ILE A 66 -17.87 -8.72 -1.60
CA ILE A 66 -18.53 -7.50 -2.08
C ILE A 66 -19.99 -7.83 -2.34
N LYS A 67 -20.90 -7.04 -1.79
CA LYS A 67 -22.35 -7.17 -1.99
C LYS A 67 -22.96 -5.87 -2.49
N TYR A 68 -23.86 -6.00 -3.46
CA TYR A 68 -24.66 -4.89 -3.94
C TYR A 68 -25.84 -4.63 -3.00
N VAL A 69 -25.90 -3.44 -2.42
CA VAL A 69 -26.96 -3.01 -1.50
C VAL A 69 -27.44 -1.62 -1.95
N PRO A 70 -28.52 -1.52 -2.75
CA PRO A 70 -28.93 -0.26 -3.39
C PRO A 70 -29.08 0.93 -2.42
N PHE A 71 -29.57 0.66 -1.21
CA PHE A 71 -29.89 1.69 -0.23
C PHE A 71 -28.71 2.59 0.16
N VAL A 72 -27.49 2.04 0.21
CA VAL A 72 -26.33 2.82 0.67
C VAL A 72 -25.73 3.70 -0.43
N GLY A 73 -26.17 3.57 -1.69
CA GLY A 73 -25.67 4.39 -2.79
C GLY A 73 -24.14 4.38 -2.90
N ASP A 74 -23.52 5.55 -3.02
CA ASP A 74 -22.06 5.72 -3.07
C ASP A 74 -21.36 5.57 -1.70
N SER A 75 -22.15 5.55 -0.62
CA SER A 75 -21.68 5.45 0.77
C SER A 75 -21.30 4.00 1.11
N LYS A 76 -20.21 3.54 0.52
CA LYS A 76 -19.63 2.21 0.70
C LYS A 76 -19.32 1.97 2.18
N ARG A 77 -19.65 0.76 2.63
CA ARG A 77 -19.30 0.25 3.97
C ARG A 77 -18.31 -0.89 3.82
N ALA A 78 -17.18 -0.79 4.53
CA ALA A 78 -16.21 -1.87 4.67
C ALA A 78 -16.20 -2.35 6.12
N LEU A 79 -16.24 -3.66 6.30
CA LEU A 79 -16.13 -4.35 7.58
C LEU A 79 -14.98 -5.33 7.45
N ASP A 80 -13.92 -5.09 8.19
CA ASP A 80 -12.71 -5.89 8.15
C ASP A 80 -12.45 -6.50 9.53
N GLU A 81 -12.16 -7.79 9.57
CA GLU A 81 -11.68 -8.46 10.77
C GLU A 81 -10.27 -9.02 10.51
N TYR A 82 -9.33 -8.63 11.38
CA TYR A 82 -7.97 -9.14 11.40
C TYR A 82 -7.78 -9.96 12.66
N SER A 83 -7.63 -11.26 12.51
CA SER A 83 -7.29 -12.17 13.61
C SER A 83 -5.82 -12.57 13.48
N SER A 84 -5.07 -12.40 14.56
CA SER A 84 -3.62 -12.57 14.62
C SER A 84 -3.18 -13.42 15.81
N LYS A 85 -2.08 -14.16 15.65
CA LYS A 85 -1.34 -14.80 16.73
C LYS A 85 -0.30 -13.85 17.31
N ILE A 86 -0.24 -13.82 18.64
CA ILE A 86 0.71 -13.04 19.43
C ILE A 86 1.49 -13.95 20.39
N PHE A 87 2.28 -13.34 21.27
CA PHE A 87 3.12 -14.04 22.24
C PHE A 87 2.34 -15.11 23.03
N MET A 88 3.00 -16.25 23.30
CA MET A 88 2.45 -17.38 24.06
C MET A 88 1.11 -17.92 23.51
N ASN A 89 0.99 -18.02 22.18
CA ASN A 89 -0.21 -18.48 21.48
C ASN A 89 -1.48 -17.66 21.75
N GLY A 90 -1.33 -16.45 22.31
CA GLY A 90 -2.43 -15.52 22.46
C GLY A 90 -3.02 -15.13 21.10
N ASN A 91 -4.27 -14.65 21.13
CA ASN A 91 -4.95 -14.13 19.96
C ASN A 91 -5.14 -12.62 20.12
N ASN A 92 -4.98 -11.89 19.02
CA ASN A 92 -5.39 -10.50 18.89
C ASN A 92 -6.42 -10.41 17.75
N THR A 93 -7.54 -9.73 17.99
CA THR A 93 -8.56 -9.51 16.98
C THR A 93 -8.81 -8.01 16.86
N ILE A 94 -8.74 -7.50 15.64
CA ILE A 94 -9.05 -6.12 15.30
C ILE A 94 -10.27 -6.17 14.38
N SER A 95 -11.37 -5.57 14.81
CA SER A 95 -12.57 -5.38 13.99
C SER A 95 -12.67 -3.91 13.60
N MET A 96 -12.81 -3.65 12.30
CA MET A 96 -12.85 -2.32 11.72
C MET A 96 -14.13 -2.14 10.94
N HIS A 97 -14.80 -1.02 11.16
CA HIS A 97 -15.91 -0.57 10.33
C HIS A 97 -15.54 0.78 9.73
N ASN A 98 -15.53 0.85 8.40
CA ASN A 98 -15.23 2.05 7.65
C ASN A 98 -16.41 2.44 6.76
N THR A 99 -16.86 3.69 6.93
CA THR A 99 -17.86 4.31 6.06
C THR A 99 -17.16 5.31 5.17
N CYS A 100 -17.29 5.11 3.86
CA CYS A 100 -16.57 5.87 2.87
C CYS A 100 -17.50 6.22 1.72
N GLU A 101 -17.56 7.50 1.37
CA GLU A 101 -18.10 7.93 0.08
C GLU A 101 -17.05 7.57 -0.98
N ASP A 102 -17.32 6.50 -1.74
CA ASP A 102 -16.31 5.84 -2.57
C ASP A 102 -15.79 6.78 -3.66
N SER A 103 -16.69 7.58 -4.26
CA SER A 103 -16.33 8.58 -5.26
C SER A 103 -15.48 9.71 -4.67
N LEU A 104 -15.73 10.12 -3.43
CA LEU A 104 -14.95 11.18 -2.77
C LEU A 104 -13.56 10.70 -2.35
N LEU A 105 -13.37 9.40 -2.10
CA LEU A 105 -12.04 8.82 -1.91
C LEU A 105 -11.30 8.59 -3.24
N ALA A 106 -12.01 8.16 -4.29
CA ALA A 106 -11.42 7.82 -5.58
C ALA A 106 -10.98 9.06 -6.38
N THR A 107 -11.77 10.13 -6.37
CA THR A 107 -11.52 11.35 -7.15
C THR A 107 -10.13 11.98 -6.88
N PRO A 108 -9.72 12.24 -5.63
CA PRO A 108 -8.39 12.81 -5.36
C PRO A 108 -7.25 11.86 -5.79
N LEU A 109 -7.42 10.54 -5.67
CA LEU A 109 -6.41 9.58 -6.15
C LEU A 109 -6.23 9.63 -7.67
N ILE A 110 -7.32 9.87 -8.43
CA ILE A 110 -7.24 10.07 -9.88
C ILE A 110 -6.48 11.37 -10.20
N LEU A 111 -6.73 12.44 -9.46
CA LEU A 111 -5.98 13.69 -9.62
C LEU A 111 -4.48 13.47 -9.34
N ASP A 112 -4.15 12.80 -8.24
CA ASP A 112 -2.75 12.49 -7.88
C ASP A 112 -2.07 11.62 -8.95
N LEU A 113 -2.77 10.62 -9.51
CA LEU A 113 -2.27 9.79 -10.60
C LEU A 113 -1.87 10.63 -11.82
N VAL A 114 -2.72 11.56 -12.24
CA VAL A 114 -2.45 12.42 -13.40
C VAL A 114 -1.30 13.38 -13.11
N LEU A 115 -1.31 14.02 -11.94
CA LEU A 115 -0.29 14.99 -11.55
C LEU A 115 1.09 14.35 -11.41
N VAL A 116 1.19 13.20 -10.75
CA VAL A 116 2.47 12.49 -10.58
C VAL A 116 2.94 11.90 -11.90
N CYS A 117 2.03 11.41 -12.76
CA CYS A 117 2.39 10.92 -14.08
C CYS A 117 2.98 12.04 -14.97
N GLU A 118 2.35 13.21 -14.98
CA GLU A 118 2.86 14.38 -15.73
C GLU A 118 4.21 14.85 -15.18
N LEU A 119 4.37 14.89 -13.85
CA LEU A 119 5.64 15.25 -13.23
C LEU A 119 6.74 14.23 -13.58
N ALA A 120 6.43 12.92 -13.56
CA ALA A 120 7.38 11.87 -13.89
C ALA A 120 7.88 11.96 -15.33
N GLU A 121 7.04 12.40 -16.26
CA GLU A 121 7.42 12.62 -17.67
C GLU A 121 8.51 13.72 -17.80
N ARG A 122 8.45 14.74 -16.95
CA ARG A 122 9.43 15.83 -16.90
C ARG A 122 10.73 15.47 -16.17
N ILE A 123 10.75 14.36 -15.43
CA ILE A 123 11.94 13.92 -14.70
C ILE A 123 12.81 13.07 -15.63
N THR A 124 14.06 13.47 -15.77
CA THR A 124 15.10 12.65 -16.40
C THR A 124 16.19 12.34 -15.38
N ILE A 125 16.74 11.12 -15.47
CA ILE A 125 17.72 10.58 -14.53
C ILE A 125 18.96 10.22 -15.35
N LYS A 126 20.13 10.46 -14.78
CA LYS A 126 21.39 10.02 -15.37
C LYS A 126 22.09 9.08 -14.43
N LYS A 127 22.38 7.87 -14.90
CA LYS A 127 23.23 6.93 -14.17
C LYS A 127 24.63 7.51 -14.01
N GLU A 128 25.23 7.36 -12.84
CA GLU A 128 26.61 7.80 -12.61
C GLU A 128 27.56 7.16 -13.62
N GLY A 129 28.40 7.98 -14.27
CA GLY A 129 29.29 7.56 -15.35
C GLY A 129 28.65 7.47 -16.74
N ALA A 130 27.32 7.64 -16.88
CA ALA A 130 26.67 7.76 -18.19
C ALA A 130 26.76 9.18 -18.75
N THR A 131 26.70 9.29 -20.08
CA THR A 131 26.71 10.55 -20.83
C THR A 131 25.34 11.22 -20.84
N ASP A 132 24.31 10.44 -21.14
CA ASP A 132 22.98 10.93 -21.47
C ASP A 132 21.99 10.72 -20.33
N PHE A 133 21.04 11.66 -20.22
CA PHE A 133 19.89 11.52 -19.34
C PHE A 133 18.83 10.64 -20.00
N GLU A 134 18.16 9.81 -19.20
CA GLU A 134 17.07 8.94 -19.63
C GLU A 134 15.79 9.24 -18.85
N HIS A 135 14.65 8.95 -19.48
CA HIS A 135 13.35 9.00 -18.80
C HIS A 135 13.17 7.77 -17.90
N MET A 136 12.22 7.86 -16.97
CA MET A 136 11.79 6.69 -16.21
C MET A 136 11.23 5.60 -17.15
N HIS A 137 11.30 4.34 -16.70
CA HIS A 137 10.73 3.22 -17.44
C HIS A 137 9.22 3.44 -17.67
N SER A 138 8.71 3.03 -18.84
CA SER A 138 7.31 3.24 -19.27
C SER A 138 6.26 2.71 -18.29
N VAL A 139 6.60 1.65 -17.56
CA VAL A 139 5.86 1.19 -16.38
C VAL A 139 6.29 2.00 -15.17
N LEU A 140 5.53 3.06 -14.86
CA LEU A 140 5.79 4.01 -13.77
C LEU A 140 5.40 3.43 -12.40
N SER A 141 6.28 2.61 -11.81
CA SER A 141 6.05 2.01 -10.48
C SER A 141 5.95 3.04 -9.35
N ILE A 142 6.38 4.29 -9.53
CA ILE A 142 6.16 5.39 -8.57
C ILE A 142 4.66 5.63 -8.29
N LEU A 143 3.78 5.31 -9.25
CA LEU A 143 2.33 5.47 -9.12
C LEU A 143 1.68 4.41 -8.21
N SER A 144 2.45 3.44 -7.70
CA SER A 144 1.93 2.31 -6.92
C SER A 144 1.14 2.74 -5.67
N TYR A 145 1.45 3.90 -5.09
CA TYR A 145 0.73 4.44 -3.92
C TYR A 145 -0.78 4.58 -4.15
N MET A 146 -1.20 4.89 -5.38
CA MET A 146 -2.60 5.10 -5.74
C MET A 146 -3.27 3.82 -6.30
N LEU A 147 -2.53 2.72 -6.45
CA LEU A 147 -2.98 1.53 -7.17
C LEU A 147 -3.01 0.28 -6.28
N LYS A 148 -4.13 -0.44 -6.33
CA LYS A 148 -4.35 -1.61 -5.47
C LYS A 148 -3.51 -2.83 -5.85
N ALA A 149 -3.21 -2.98 -7.14
CA ALA A 149 -2.39 -4.05 -7.71
C ALA A 149 -1.41 -3.39 -8.69
N PRO A 150 -0.30 -2.83 -8.20
CA PRO A 150 0.60 -2.04 -9.02
C PRO A 150 1.29 -2.90 -10.07
N LEU A 151 1.36 -2.37 -11.30
CA LEU A 151 2.18 -2.94 -12.34
C LEU A 151 3.62 -2.45 -12.15
N VAL A 152 4.58 -3.36 -12.25
CA VAL A 152 6.02 -3.06 -12.11
C VAL A 152 6.79 -3.55 -13.33
N PRO A 153 7.97 -2.98 -13.63
CA PRO A 153 8.84 -3.48 -14.69
C PRO A 153 9.12 -4.99 -14.56
N ARG A 154 9.37 -5.65 -15.69
CA ARG A 154 9.59 -7.11 -15.68
C ARG A 154 10.84 -7.45 -14.86
N GLY A 155 10.68 -8.38 -13.91
CA GLY A 155 11.77 -8.84 -13.05
C GLY A 155 12.03 -7.99 -11.81
N THR A 156 11.24 -6.94 -11.56
CA THR A 156 11.31 -6.14 -10.33
C THR A 156 10.27 -6.58 -9.30
N PRO A 157 10.54 -6.48 -7.99
CA PRO A 157 9.58 -6.85 -6.96
C PRO A 157 8.39 -5.88 -6.89
N VAL A 158 7.24 -6.41 -6.48
CA VAL A 158 6.05 -5.63 -6.13
C VAL A 158 6.14 -5.23 -4.66
N VAL A 159 5.84 -3.97 -4.35
CA VAL A 159 5.73 -3.46 -2.97
C VAL A 159 4.32 -2.92 -2.79
N ASN A 160 3.53 -3.50 -1.89
CA ASN A 160 2.17 -3.08 -1.58
C ASN A 160 2.06 -2.25 -0.28
N ALA A 161 3.12 -2.22 0.53
CA ALA A 161 3.12 -1.45 1.77
C ALA A 161 3.01 0.06 1.49
N LEU A 162 1.83 0.63 1.78
CA LEU A 162 1.49 2.02 1.47
C LEU A 162 2.53 3.04 1.96
N PHE A 163 3.02 2.90 3.19
CA PHE A 163 4.03 3.82 3.73
C PHE A 163 5.37 3.71 3.00
N ALA A 164 5.80 2.51 2.58
CA ALA A 164 7.02 2.35 1.81
C ALA A 164 6.89 2.98 0.41
N GLN A 165 5.73 2.83 -0.23
CA GLN A 165 5.43 3.49 -1.50
C GLN A 165 5.45 5.02 -1.36
N ARG A 166 4.88 5.56 -0.27
CA ARG A 166 4.91 7.00 0.03
C ARG A 166 6.32 7.53 0.24
N GLU A 167 7.12 6.84 1.06
CA GLU A 167 8.51 7.22 1.32
C GLU A 167 9.37 7.16 0.05
N CYS A 168 9.12 6.19 -0.84
CA CYS A 168 9.76 6.15 -2.15
C CYS A 168 9.47 7.44 -2.95
N MET A 169 8.20 7.82 -3.06
CA MET A 169 7.78 9.02 -3.78
C MET A 169 8.38 10.30 -3.17
N ILE A 170 8.37 10.43 -1.84
CA ILE A 170 8.98 11.58 -1.13
C ILE A 170 10.47 11.66 -1.42
N ASN A 171 11.19 10.54 -1.31
CA ASN A 171 12.64 10.52 -1.51
C ASN A 171 13.04 10.83 -2.95
N ILE A 172 12.22 10.43 -3.94
CA ILE A 172 12.42 10.85 -5.34
C ILE A 172 12.27 12.37 -5.47
N PHE A 173 11.21 12.97 -4.92
CA PHE A 173 11.01 14.42 -5.02
C PHE A 173 12.04 15.23 -4.24
N ARG A 174 12.52 14.72 -3.10
CA ARG A 174 13.65 15.29 -2.37
C ARG A 174 14.93 15.29 -3.20
N ALA A 175 15.21 14.19 -3.90
CA ALA A 175 16.36 14.12 -4.80
C ALA A 175 16.27 15.17 -5.92
N CYS A 176 15.06 15.43 -6.47
CA CYS A 176 14.85 16.47 -7.48
C CYS A 176 15.22 17.90 -6.99
N VAL A 177 15.21 18.15 -5.68
CA VAL A 177 15.59 19.44 -5.08
C VAL A 177 16.95 19.39 -4.35
N GLY A 178 17.74 18.34 -4.58
CA GLY A 178 19.09 18.20 -4.01
C GLY A 178 19.13 17.84 -2.52
N LEU A 179 18.03 17.31 -1.96
CA LEU A 179 17.98 16.85 -0.58
C LEU A 179 18.26 15.34 -0.49
N ALA A 180 18.99 14.94 0.55
CA ALA A 180 19.23 13.53 0.85
C ALA A 180 17.91 12.82 1.26
N PRO A 181 17.81 11.49 1.06
CA PRO A 181 16.67 10.70 1.52
C PRO A 181 16.43 10.81 3.03
N GLU A 182 15.17 10.78 3.44
CA GLU A 182 14.80 10.68 4.86
C GLU A 182 15.16 9.28 5.39
N ASN A 183 15.92 9.25 6.48
CA ASN A 183 16.37 8.01 7.14
C ASN A 183 15.85 7.85 8.58
N HIS A 184 15.23 8.89 9.14
CA HIS A 184 14.66 8.92 10.49
C HIS A 184 15.61 8.56 11.64
N MET A 185 16.93 8.57 11.41
CA MET A 185 17.89 8.20 12.45
C MET A 185 18.01 9.27 13.53
N LEU A 186 17.97 10.57 13.15
CA LEU A 186 18.09 11.71 14.06
C LEU A 186 19.30 11.57 15.03
N LEU A 187 20.46 11.15 14.50
CA LEU A 187 21.63 10.79 15.31
C LEU A 187 22.19 11.97 16.12
N GLU A 188 22.07 13.18 15.59
CA GLU A 188 22.37 14.43 16.26
C GLU A 188 21.57 14.64 17.56
N ASN A 189 20.45 13.93 17.73
CA ASN A 189 19.63 13.92 18.96
C ASN A 189 19.83 12.66 19.80
N ARG A 190 20.82 11.82 19.47
CA ARG A 190 21.14 10.57 20.17
C ARG A 190 22.56 10.52 20.70
N LEU A 191 23.41 11.49 20.33
CA LEU A 191 24.76 11.61 20.86
C LEU A 191 24.73 12.38 22.19
N ALA A 192 25.27 11.76 23.24
CA ALA A 192 25.35 12.38 24.56
C ALA A 192 26.10 13.73 24.52
N SER A 193 27.19 13.81 23.75
CA SER A 193 27.96 15.05 23.55
C SER A 193 27.11 16.20 22.98
N GLU A 194 26.29 15.92 21.97
CA GLU A 194 25.44 16.91 21.30
C GLU A 194 24.27 17.36 22.18
N ILE A 195 23.72 16.46 22.99
CA ILE A 195 22.63 16.80 23.92
C ILE A 195 23.15 17.65 25.06
N SER A 196 24.29 17.28 25.66
CA SER A 196 24.89 18.02 26.78
C SER A 196 25.35 19.43 26.39
N ALA A 197 25.76 19.64 25.14
CA ALA A 197 26.18 20.95 24.65
C ALA A 197 25.02 21.96 24.46
N ARG A 198 23.76 21.51 24.50
CA ARG A 198 22.55 22.35 24.37
C ARG A 198 22.01 22.88 25.70
N GLN A 199 22.52 22.36 26.83
CA GLN A 199 22.18 22.82 28.19
C GLN A 199 23.13 23.95 28.61
#